data_AF-A0AAC9HG74-F1
#
_entry.id   AF-A0AAC9HG74-F1
#
_cell.length_a   1.000
_cell.length_b   1.000
_cell.length_c   1.000
_cell.angle_alpha   90.00
_cell.angle_beta   90.00
_cell.angle_gamma   90.00
#
_symmetry.space_group_name_H-M   'P 1'
#
loop_
_entity.id
_entity.type
_entity.pdbx_description
1 polymer ?
#
loop_
_entity_poly.entity_id
_entity_poly.type
_entity_poly.pdbx_seq_one_letter_code
_entity_poly.pdbx_strand_id
1 'polypeptide(L)'
;MSQLKRNTAAKKGKRQKQGDVLVEKLPLRLKPHEEELAKSLQRESAKVWNTVMTIHRLFWIKYGIWIDEATMKEFLKGRFSVHSQDVQAIIETYYECWERTKKLHEEGHTEWRYPWRLKRFFTSTWKVTGITVEDGYLRLSNGWKKPPLKIKLPARLKGSEIKQVQLVWHRNGYWLHIAVVKPALEKVQGDAVAAVDPGEVHALTLTDGREALIINGRHLRSLHRLRNKTLRKFQKAISRTKKGSNRRRKLLAAKYRFLNWIEAQISHTEHTITKMAADWCLERGVKKVYIGNPQGVREQDCGRYHNQRMGQWSFGRLRDLLEYKLKRYGITLEKIEERGTSGTCPLCGKYTKQTGRIYRCGNKECGFSGIHRDVIGATGILDIAVNSRFTSGRKLPETVSYVRPAVLTPMPGHKTKKAA
;
A
#
# COMPACT_ATOMS: atom_id res chain seq x y z
N MET A 1 -0.07 -3.78 -4.35
CA MET A 1 -1.30 -4.24 -3.66
C MET A 1 -1.93 -5.30 -4.54
N SER A 2 -2.33 -6.44 -3.98
CA SER A 2 -3.07 -7.45 -4.75
C SER A 2 -4.29 -6.78 -5.37
N GLN A 3 -4.38 -6.75 -6.70
CA GLN A 3 -5.59 -6.37 -7.40
C GLN A 3 -6.62 -7.47 -7.17
N LEU A 4 -7.19 -7.52 -5.97
CA LEU A 4 -8.45 -8.20 -5.70
C LEU A 4 -9.44 -7.62 -6.71
N LYS A 5 -9.93 -8.49 -7.60
CA LYS A 5 -10.69 -8.14 -8.78
C LYS A 5 -11.78 -7.11 -8.47
N ARG A 6 -11.64 -5.92 -9.08
CA ARG A 6 -12.76 -5.08 -9.47
C ARG A 6 -13.53 -5.80 -10.60
N ASN A 7 -14.14 -6.95 -10.34
CA ASN A 7 -15.05 -7.61 -11.29
C ASN A 7 -16.37 -7.94 -10.59
N THR A 8 -17.18 -6.91 -10.45
CA THR A 8 -18.65 -7.01 -10.36
C THR A 8 -19.23 -5.82 -11.14
N ALA A 9 -19.01 -5.81 -12.45
CA ALA A 9 -19.63 -4.84 -13.36
C ALA A 9 -19.96 -5.50 -14.70
N ALA A 10 -20.94 -6.40 -14.68
CA ALA A 10 -21.67 -6.83 -15.87
C ALA A 10 -23.05 -7.40 -15.49
N LYS A 11 -23.87 -6.63 -14.77
CA LYS A 11 -25.34 -6.74 -14.83
C LYS A 11 -25.91 -5.33 -14.73
N LYS A 12 -26.49 -4.83 -15.82
CA LYS A 12 -27.23 -3.57 -15.90
C LYS A 12 -28.41 -3.66 -14.92
N GLY A 13 -28.37 -2.84 -13.87
CA GLY A 13 -29.44 -2.66 -12.89
C GLY A 13 -29.12 -1.41 -12.05
N LYS A 14 -30.12 -0.55 -11.87
CA LYS A 14 -30.08 0.81 -11.27
C LYS A 14 -28.93 1.07 -10.26
N ARG A 15 -28.06 2.04 -10.58
CA ARG A 15 -26.98 2.55 -9.69
C ARG A 15 -27.58 3.29 -8.49
N GLN A 16 -27.73 2.61 -7.36
CA GLN A 16 -27.69 3.28 -6.05
C GLN A 16 -26.23 3.69 -5.76
N LYS A 17 -26.01 4.85 -5.10
CA LYS A 17 -24.70 5.38 -4.70
C LYS A 17 -23.99 4.39 -3.74
N GLN A 18 -23.35 3.36 -4.28
CA GLN A 18 -22.69 2.32 -3.50
C GLN A 18 -21.32 2.84 -3.06
N GLY A 19 -21.08 2.87 -1.74
CA GLY A 19 -19.84 3.37 -1.15
C GLY A 19 -18.59 2.59 -1.58
N ASP A 20 -17.41 3.18 -1.38
CA ASP A 20 -16.14 2.54 -1.74
C ASP A 20 -15.81 1.39 -0.78
N VAL A 21 -15.41 0.23 -1.32
CA VAL A 21 -14.91 -0.89 -0.50
C VAL A 21 -13.42 -0.66 -0.20
N LEU A 22 -13.08 -0.56 1.08
CA LEU A 22 -11.71 -0.43 1.56
C LEU A 22 -11.32 -1.63 2.42
N VAL A 23 -10.05 -2.03 2.37
CA VAL A 23 -9.52 -3.11 3.20
C VAL A 23 -8.79 -2.54 4.41
N GLU A 24 -9.38 -2.74 5.58
CA GLU A 24 -8.81 -2.41 6.87
C GLU A 24 -7.91 -3.55 7.35
N LYS A 25 -6.64 -3.25 7.66
CA LYS A 25 -5.66 -4.23 8.11
C LYS A 25 -5.42 -4.07 9.60
N LEU A 26 -5.74 -5.11 10.37
CA LEU A 26 -5.67 -5.08 11.82
C LEU A 26 -4.71 -6.17 12.30
N PRO A 27 -3.68 -5.84 13.10
CA PRO A 27 -2.89 -6.86 13.77
C PRO A 27 -3.77 -7.59 14.79
N LEU A 28 -3.75 -8.91 14.76
CA LEU A 28 -4.57 -9.76 15.61
C LEU A 28 -3.70 -10.47 16.65
N ARG A 29 -4.08 -10.34 17.92
CA ARG A 29 -3.49 -11.10 19.02
C ARG A 29 -4.50 -12.16 19.46
N LEU A 30 -4.16 -13.41 19.16
CA LEU A 30 -4.96 -14.57 19.51
C LEU A 30 -4.50 -15.15 20.84
N LYS A 31 -5.45 -15.66 21.63
CA LYS A 31 -5.17 -16.55 22.76
C LYS A 31 -4.64 -17.90 22.23
N PRO A 32 -3.95 -18.71 23.05
CA PRO A 32 -3.37 -19.98 22.58
C PRO A 32 -4.36 -20.92 21.87
N HIS A 33 -5.58 -21.07 22.39
CA HIS A 33 -6.61 -21.92 21.76
C HIS A 33 -7.13 -21.34 20.43
N GLU A 34 -7.28 -20.01 20.34
CA GLU A 34 -7.67 -19.33 19.11
C GLU A 34 -6.56 -19.42 18.05
N GLU A 35 -5.29 -19.38 18.47
CA GLU A 35 -4.14 -19.54 17.58
C GLU A 35 -4.10 -20.96 16.99
N GLU A 36 -4.41 -21.98 17.78
CA GLU A 36 -4.48 -23.36 17.29
C GLU A 36 -5.65 -23.54 16.30
N LEU A 37 -6.81 -22.96 16.61
CA LEU A 37 -7.94 -22.90 15.67
C LEU A 37 -7.56 -22.18 14.36
N ALA A 38 -6.90 -21.03 14.44
CA ALA A 38 -6.42 -20.29 13.28
C ALA A 38 -5.45 -21.12 12.42
N LYS A 39 -4.53 -21.84 13.06
CA LYS A 39 -3.58 -22.73 12.36
C LYS A 39 -4.29 -23.89 11.69
N SER A 40 -5.26 -24.52 12.36
CA SER A 40 -5.99 -25.65 11.79
C SER A 40 -6.79 -25.21 10.55
N LEU A 41 -7.50 -24.08 10.64
CA LEU A 41 -8.21 -23.47 9.50
C LEU A 41 -7.25 -23.21 8.33
N GLN A 42 -6.13 -22.54 8.56
CA GLN A 42 -5.19 -22.21 7.48
C GLN A 42 -4.51 -23.44 6.85
N ARG A 43 -4.32 -24.54 7.61
CA ARG A 43 -3.85 -25.82 7.06
C ARG A 43 -4.90 -26.45 6.16
N GLU A 44 -6.16 -26.43 6.58
CA GLU A 44 -7.27 -26.93 5.77
C GLU A 44 -7.48 -26.07 4.51
N SER A 45 -7.42 -24.74 4.61
CA SER A 45 -7.43 -23.85 3.45
C SER A 45 -6.26 -24.16 2.49
N ALA A 46 -5.09 -24.55 3.02
CA ALA A 46 -3.96 -24.96 2.18
C ALA A 46 -4.20 -26.28 1.44
N LYS A 47 -4.91 -27.23 2.05
CA LYS A 47 -5.33 -28.46 1.38
C LYS A 47 -6.21 -28.14 0.17
N VAL A 48 -7.19 -27.25 0.32
CA VAL A 48 -8.03 -26.79 -0.81
C VAL A 48 -7.16 -26.26 -1.95
N TRP A 49 -6.28 -25.29 -1.67
CA TRP A 49 -5.38 -24.72 -2.69
C TRP A 49 -4.55 -25.80 -3.39
N ASN A 50 -3.96 -26.71 -2.62
CA ASN A 50 -3.11 -27.78 -3.15
C ASN A 50 -3.89 -28.78 -3.99
N THR A 51 -5.13 -29.07 -3.63
CA THR A 51 -6.03 -29.94 -4.39
C THR A 51 -6.40 -29.30 -5.73
N VAL A 52 -6.83 -28.04 -5.73
CA VAL A 52 -7.13 -27.30 -6.98
C VAL A 52 -5.91 -27.31 -7.91
N MET A 53 -4.74 -26.96 -7.37
CA MET A 53 -3.48 -26.93 -8.11
C MET A 53 -3.10 -28.30 -8.69
N THR A 54 -3.25 -29.37 -7.90
CA THR A 54 -2.95 -30.74 -8.31
C THR A 54 -3.90 -31.18 -9.42
N ILE A 55 -5.21 -30.94 -9.28
CA ILE A 55 -6.20 -31.31 -10.30
C ILE A 55 -5.90 -30.59 -11.62
N HIS A 56 -5.69 -29.27 -11.59
CA HIS A 56 -5.31 -28.51 -12.79
C HIS A 56 -4.06 -29.07 -13.46
N ARG A 57 -3.01 -29.32 -12.67
CA ARG A 57 -1.76 -29.88 -13.19
C ARG A 57 -1.97 -31.26 -13.82
N LEU A 58 -2.75 -32.13 -13.19
CA LEU A 58 -3.03 -33.48 -13.69
C LEU A 58 -3.79 -33.44 -15.02
N PHE A 59 -4.85 -32.62 -15.11
CA PHE A 59 -5.66 -32.50 -16.33
C PHE A 59 -4.87 -31.85 -17.47
N TRP A 60 -4.04 -30.85 -17.17
CA TRP A 60 -3.17 -30.26 -18.17
C TRP A 60 -2.14 -31.26 -18.70
N ILE A 61 -1.46 -32.01 -17.83
CA ILE A 61 -0.44 -32.99 -18.23
C ILE A 61 -1.07 -34.14 -19.05
N LYS A 62 -2.24 -34.63 -18.64
CA LYS A 62 -2.85 -35.82 -19.24
C LYS A 62 -3.67 -35.50 -20.49
N TYR A 63 -4.36 -34.36 -20.52
CA TYR A 63 -5.35 -34.05 -21.55
C TYR A 63 -5.12 -32.70 -22.25
N GLY A 64 -4.19 -31.86 -21.77
CA GLY A 64 -3.99 -30.51 -22.32
C GLY A 64 -5.16 -29.56 -22.04
N ILE A 65 -5.97 -29.83 -21.01
CA ILE A 65 -7.19 -29.08 -20.71
C ILE A 65 -7.08 -28.37 -19.36
N TRP A 66 -7.58 -27.14 -19.31
CA TRP A 66 -7.80 -26.39 -18.07
C TRP A 66 -9.26 -26.52 -17.65
N ILE A 67 -9.51 -27.06 -16.47
CA ILE A 67 -10.87 -27.15 -15.90
C ILE A 67 -11.35 -25.75 -15.54
N ASP A 68 -12.59 -25.40 -15.87
CA ASP A 68 -13.17 -24.10 -15.55
C ASP A 68 -13.53 -23.98 -14.06
N GLU A 69 -13.69 -22.73 -13.59
CA GLU A 69 -13.93 -22.43 -12.18
C GLU A 69 -15.22 -23.05 -11.62
N ALA A 70 -16.29 -23.09 -12.41
CA ALA A 70 -17.58 -23.61 -11.96
C ALA A 70 -17.49 -25.13 -11.75
N THR A 71 -16.90 -25.85 -12.70
CA THR A 71 -16.65 -27.29 -12.59
C THR A 71 -15.76 -27.61 -11.38
N MET A 72 -14.71 -26.83 -11.14
CA MET A 72 -13.86 -27.01 -9.95
C MET A 72 -14.62 -26.79 -8.64
N LYS A 73 -15.49 -25.77 -8.58
CA LYS A 73 -16.33 -25.49 -7.41
C LYS A 73 -17.29 -26.64 -7.11
N GLU A 74 -17.95 -27.19 -8.12
CA GLU A 74 -18.86 -28.33 -7.92
C GLU A 74 -18.09 -29.58 -7.51
N PHE A 75 -16.94 -29.86 -8.14
CA PHE A 75 -16.11 -31.02 -7.79
C PHE A 75 -15.61 -31.01 -6.35
N LEU A 76 -15.30 -29.84 -5.79
CA LEU A 76 -14.74 -29.71 -4.43
C LEU A 76 -15.80 -29.44 -3.34
N LYS A 77 -17.07 -29.35 -3.72
CA LYS A 77 -18.19 -29.09 -2.81
C LYS A 77 -18.29 -30.17 -1.74
N GLY A 78 -18.33 -29.75 -0.47
CA GLY A 78 -18.49 -30.65 0.68
C GLY A 78 -17.27 -31.54 1.00
N ARG A 79 -16.16 -31.42 0.26
CA ARG A 79 -14.97 -32.31 0.43
C ARG A 79 -13.95 -31.81 1.45
N PHE A 80 -14.14 -30.62 2.00
CA PHE A 80 -13.21 -30.01 2.95
C PHE A 80 -13.92 -29.60 4.23
N SER A 81 -13.12 -29.54 5.28
CA SER A 81 -13.62 -29.29 6.62
C SER A 81 -13.77 -27.79 6.94
N VAL A 82 -13.31 -26.88 6.07
CA VAL A 82 -13.53 -25.43 6.21
C VAL A 82 -14.92 -25.03 5.71
N HIS A 83 -15.37 -23.84 6.10
CA HIS A 83 -16.62 -23.28 5.61
C HIS A 83 -16.66 -23.26 4.07
N SER A 84 -17.79 -23.60 3.46
CA SER A 84 -17.94 -23.72 2.00
C SER A 84 -17.50 -22.46 1.23
N GLN A 85 -17.74 -21.29 1.82
CA GLN A 85 -17.30 -20.02 1.24
C GLN A 85 -15.78 -19.81 1.26
N ASP A 86 -15.07 -20.39 2.23
CA ASP A 86 -13.60 -20.37 2.23
C ASP A 86 -13.08 -21.20 1.07
N VAL A 87 -13.64 -22.41 0.86
CA VAL A 87 -13.33 -23.25 -0.31
C VAL A 87 -13.53 -22.46 -1.61
N GLN A 88 -14.69 -21.82 -1.78
CA GLN A 88 -14.98 -21.01 -2.96
C GLN A 88 -14.00 -19.83 -3.14
N ALA A 89 -13.69 -19.11 -2.06
CA ALA A 89 -12.76 -17.98 -2.10
C ALA A 89 -11.33 -18.41 -2.48
N ILE A 90 -10.90 -19.59 -2.03
CA ILE A 90 -9.59 -20.17 -2.36
C ILE A 90 -9.54 -20.56 -3.83
N ILE A 91 -10.60 -21.20 -4.34
CA ILE A 91 -10.74 -21.53 -5.77
C ILE A 91 -10.68 -20.24 -6.59
N GLU A 92 -11.51 -19.24 -6.28
CA GLU A 92 -11.50 -17.94 -6.94
C GLU A 92 -10.08 -17.36 -6.99
N THR A 93 -9.41 -17.27 -5.83
CA THR A 93 -8.03 -16.77 -5.73
C THR A 93 -7.05 -17.53 -6.62
N TYR A 94 -7.20 -18.86 -6.73
CA TYR A 94 -6.37 -19.68 -7.62
C TYR A 94 -6.60 -19.30 -9.09
N TYR A 95 -7.85 -19.18 -9.52
CA TYR A 95 -8.20 -18.79 -10.89
C TYR A 95 -7.78 -17.35 -11.20
N GLU A 96 -7.85 -16.40 -10.26
CA GLU A 96 -7.30 -15.06 -10.47
C GLU A 96 -5.79 -15.10 -10.76
N CYS A 97 -5.06 -15.97 -10.05
CA CYS A 97 -3.62 -16.15 -10.26
C CYS A 97 -3.34 -16.80 -11.62
N TRP A 98 -4.11 -17.83 -11.98
CA TRP A 98 -3.99 -18.52 -13.25
C TRP A 98 -4.30 -17.59 -14.44
N GLU A 99 -5.44 -16.88 -14.43
CA GLU A 99 -5.83 -15.93 -15.48
C GLU A 99 -4.78 -14.83 -15.68
N ARG A 100 -4.23 -14.30 -14.58
CA ARG A 100 -3.18 -13.28 -14.64
C ARG A 100 -1.92 -13.83 -15.31
N THR A 101 -1.51 -15.05 -14.96
CA THR A 101 -0.34 -15.68 -15.58
C THR A 101 -0.61 -15.98 -17.05
N LYS A 102 -1.81 -16.46 -17.40
CA LYS A 102 -2.21 -16.69 -18.79
C LYS A 102 -2.10 -15.42 -19.61
N LYS A 103 -2.64 -14.31 -19.12
CA LYS A 103 -2.54 -13.00 -19.78
C LYS A 103 -1.09 -12.55 -19.99
N LEU A 104 -0.24 -12.73 -18.98
CA LEU A 104 1.19 -12.42 -19.11
C LEU A 104 1.87 -13.28 -20.18
N HIS A 105 1.50 -14.56 -20.29
CA HIS A 105 2.01 -15.44 -21.33
C HIS A 105 1.56 -15.00 -22.73
N GLU A 106 0.30 -14.60 -22.88
CA GLU A 106 -0.23 -14.02 -24.12
C GLU A 106 0.50 -12.72 -24.52
N GLU A 107 0.96 -11.94 -23.54
CA GLU A 107 1.82 -10.76 -23.73
C GLU A 107 3.31 -11.10 -23.96
N GLY A 108 3.68 -12.38 -24.05
CA GLY A 108 5.05 -12.86 -24.30
C GLY A 108 5.91 -13.10 -23.05
N HIS A 109 5.40 -12.82 -21.86
CA HIS A 109 6.12 -12.97 -20.59
C HIS A 109 6.04 -14.41 -20.02
N THR A 110 6.66 -15.36 -20.72
CA THR A 110 6.60 -16.79 -20.39
C THR A 110 7.43 -17.21 -19.17
N GLU A 111 8.26 -16.33 -18.62
CA GLU A 111 9.05 -16.58 -17.41
C GLU A 111 8.18 -16.74 -16.15
N TRP A 112 6.96 -16.20 -16.16
CA TRP A 112 6.04 -16.28 -15.04
C TRP A 112 5.40 -17.66 -14.95
N ARG A 113 5.63 -18.37 -13.85
CA ARG A 113 5.06 -19.72 -13.68
C ARG A 113 3.63 -19.66 -13.17
N TYR A 114 2.75 -20.50 -13.73
CA TYR A 114 1.45 -20.82 -13.14
C TYR A 114 1.61 -21.31 -11.70
N PRO A 115 0.57 -21.23 -10.84
CA PRO A 115 0.62 -21.78 -9.49
C PRO A 115 1.17 -23.21 -9.43
N TRP A 116 2.37 -23.37 -8.85
CA TRP A 116 3.11 -24.65 -8.85
C TRP A 116 3.58 -25.12 -7.47
N ARG A 117 3.59 -24.23 -6.47
CA ARG A 117 4.09 -24.55 -5.13
C ARG A 117 2.97 -24.98 -4.21
N LEU A 118 3.12 -26.19 -3.66
CA LEU A 118 2.30 -26.66 -2.54
C LEU A 118 2.50 -25.75 -1.33
N LYS A 119 1.42 -25.56 -0.57
CA LYS A 119 1.37 -24.70 0.59
C LYS A 119 1.06 -25.52 1.84
N ARG A 120 1.74 -25.18 2.94
CA ARG A 120 1.43 -25.74 4.26
C ARG A 120 0.33 -24.96 4.99
N PHE A 121 0.24 -23.67 4.70
CA PHE A 121 -0.75 -22.75 5.23
C PHE A 121 -1.24 -21.85 4.10
N PHE A 122 -2.53 -21.54 4.09
CA PHE A 122 -3.15 -20.60 3.17
C PHE A 122 -4.10 -19.67 3.92
N THR A 123 -4.45 -18.55 3.32
CA THR A 123 -5.33 -17.55 3.94
C THR A 123 -6.74 -18.13 4.03
N SER A 124 -7.35 -18.04 5.22
CA SER A 124 -8.76 -18.37 5.41
C SER A 124 -9.61 -17.12 5.19
N THR A 125 -10.69 -17.25 4.43
CA THR A 125 -11.56 -16.16 3.99
C THR A 125 -13.01 -16.44 4.36
N TRP A 126 -13.65 -15.45 4.99
CA TRP A 126 -15.09 -15.44 5.25
C TRP A 126 -15.75 -14.39 4.36
N LYS A 127 -16.83 -14.78 3.67
CA LYS A 127 -17.72 -13.87 2.93
C LYS A 127 -18.91 -13.51 3.82
N VAL A 128 -19.78 -12.61 3.35
CA VAL A 128 -20.90 -12.02 4.11
C VAL A 128 -21.68 -13.04 4.96
N THR A 129 -22.05 -14.21 4.42
CA THR A 129 -22.88 -15.18 5.18
C THR A 129 -22.10 -15.91 6.29
N GLY A 130 -20.77 -15.91 6.24
CA GLY A 130 -19.91 -16.45 7.28
C GLY A 130 -19.52 -15.43 8.35
N ILE A 131 -20.06 -14.20 8.27
CA ILE A 131 -19.72 -13.06 9.12
C ILE A 131 -20.97 -12.59 9.84
N THR A 132 -20.93 -12.57 11.17
CA THR A 132 -21.96 -11.94 12.00
C THR A 132 -21.32 -10.92 12.93
N VAL A 133 -21.97 -9.79 13.15
CA VAL A 133 -21.55 -8.78 14.14
C VAL A 133 -22.53 -8.81 15.30
N GLU A 134 -22.07 -9.25 16.46
CA GLU A 134 -22.88 -9.45 17.69
C GLU A 134 -22.12 -8.79 18.86
N ASP A 135 -22.78 -7.93 19.64
CA ASP A 135 -22.24 -7.34 20.88
C ASP A 135 -20.85 -6.68 20.76
N GLY A 136 -20.55 -6.08 19.59
CA GLY A 136 -19.24 -5.47 19.32
C GLY A 136 -18.14 -6.49 19.00
N TYR A 137 -18.49 -7.74 18.74
CA TYR A 137 -17.61 -8.79 18.25
C TYR A 137 -17.96 -9.17 16.81
N LEU A 138 -16.91 -9.45 16.05
CA LEU A 138 -16.96 -10.10 14.76
C LEU A 138 -16.91 -11.62 15.00
N ARG A 139 -18.03 -12.29 14.72
CA ARG A 139 -18.17 -13.74 14.74
C ARG A 139 -17.92 -14.29 13.34
N LEU A 140 -16.89 -15.11 13.18
CA LEU A 140 -16.53 -15.76 11.92
C LEU A 140 -16.89 -17.25 11.99
N SER A 141 -17.86 -17.67 11.17
CA SER A 141 -18.37 -19.05 11.15
C SER A 141 -17.38 -20.00 10.48
N ASN A 142 -17.10 -21.13 11.12
CA ASN A 142 -16.22 -22.17 10.58
C ASN A 142 -16.99 -23.37 10.01
N GLY A 143 -18.31 -23.26 9.86
CA GLY A 143 -19.19 -24.34 9.40
C GLY A 143 -19.99 -24.97 10.55
N TRP A 144 -20.84 -25.94 10.19
CA TRP A 144 -21.76 -26.57 11.14
C TRP A 144 -21.01 -27.25 12.30
N LYS A 145 -21.47 -26.99 13.53
CA LYS A 145 -20.90 -27.50 14.81
C LYS A 145 -19.41 -27.17 15.05
N LYS A 146 -18.79 -26.28 14.27
CA LYS A 146 -17.41 -25.85 14.50
C LYS A 146 -17.35 -24.57 15.34
N PRO A 147 -16.41 -24.47 16.30
CA PRO A 147 -16.27 -23.26 17.09
C PRO A 147 -15.93 -22.08 16.17
N PRO A 148 -16.60 -20.94 16.30
CA PRO A 148 -16.32 -19.73 15.52
C PRO A 148 -14.95 -19.14 15.91
N LEU A 149 -14.42 -18.26 15.07
CA LEU A 149 -13.41 -17.31 15.52
C LEU A 149 -14.12 -16.00 15.91
N LYS A 150 -14.08 -15.64 17.20
CA LYS A 150 -14.68 -14.39 17.73
C LYS A 150 -13.61 -13.35 17.95
N ILE A 151 -13.81 -12.13 17.42
CA ILE A 151 -12.80 -11.09 17.45
C ILE A 151 -13.45 -9.76 17.84
N LYS A 152 -12.88 -9.04 18.80
CA LYS A 152 -13.39 -7.71 19.17
C LYS A 152 -13.30 -6.76 17.98
N LEU A 153 -14.43 -6.18 17.58
CA LEU A 153 -14.51 -5.24 16.48
C LEU A 153 -13.98 -3.88 16.96
N PRO A 154 -13.03 -3.24 16.24
CA PRO A 154 -12.60 -1.89 16.58
C PRO A 154 -13.75 -0.90 16.49
N ALA A 155 -13.80 0.07 17.41
CA ALA A 155 -14.86 1.08 17.47
C ALA A 155 -15.10 1.81 16.13
N ARG A 156 -14.03 2.09 15.38
CA ARG A 156 -14.08 2.76 14.06
C ARG A 156 -14.77 1.95 12.94
N LEU A 157 -15.03 0.66 13.18
CA LEU A 157 -15.72 -0.23 12.25
C LEU A 157 -17.15 -0.56 12.71
N LYS A 158 -17.57 -0.05 13.87
CA LYS A 158 -18.95 -0.21 14.35
C LYS A 158 -19.92 0.41 13.34
N GLY A 159 -20.97 -0.33 12.98
CA GLY A 159 -21.96 0.09 11.97
C GLY A 159 -21.48 0.08 10.52
N SER A 160 -20.22 -0.27 10.24
CA SER A 160 -19.74 -0.44 8.87
C SER A 160 -20.25 -1.76 8.26
N GLU A 161 -20.65 -1.73 7.00
CA GLU A 161 -20.99 -2.95 6.27
C GLU A 161 -19.72 -3.73 5.92
N ILE A 162 -19.63 -4.99 6.37
CA ILE A 162 -18.47 -5.86 6.16
C ILE A 162 -18.76 -6.83 5.01
N LYS A 163 -17.96 -6.78 3.95
CA LYS A 163 -18.12 -7.65 2.76
C LYS A 163 -17.31 -8.94 2.84
N GLN A 164 -16.12 -8.88 3.42
CA GLN A 164 -15.19 -10.01 3.49
C GLN A 164 -14.22 -9.84 4.64
N VAL A 165 -13.81 -10.94 5.25
CA VAL A 165 -12.75 -10.98 6.27
C VAL A 165 -11.74 -12.05 5.86
N GLN A 166 -10.45 -11.72 5.93
CA GLN A 166 -9.37 -12.69 5.70
C GLN A 166 -8.44 -12.77 6.90
N LEU A 167 -8.12 -13.99 7.31
CA LEU A 167 -7.13 -14.28 8.34
C LEU A 167 -5.79 -14.59 7.68
N VAL A 168 -4.86 -13.64 7.78
CA VAL A 168 -3.56 -13.68 7.11
C VAL A 168 -2.46 -13.85 8.15
N TRP A 169 -1.52 -14.77 7.89
CA TRP A 169 -0.29 -14.83 8.66
C TRP A 169 0.80 -13.98 7.99
N HIS A 170 1.26 -12.94 8.69
CA HIS A 170 2.32 -12.06 8.19
C HIS A 170 3.52 -12.09 9.14
N ARG A 171 4.63 -12.68 8.64
CA ARG A 171 5.90 -12.90 9.35
C ARG A 171 5.76 -13.75 10.61
N ASN A 172 5.35 -13.14 11.72
CA ASN A 172 5.30 -13.76 13.04
C ASN A 172 4.01 -13.43 13.82
N GLY A 173 2.94 -13.04 13.12
CA GLY A 173 1.66 -12.78 13.75
C GLY A 173 0.50 -12.83 12.77
N TYR A 174 -0.70 -12.99 13.33
CA TYR A 174 -1.95 -12.95 12.60
C TYR A 174 -2.39 -11.52 12.32
N TRP A 175 -3.04 -11.34 11.18
CA TRP A 175 -3.66 -10.11 10.73
C TRP A 175 -5.06 -10.42 10.21
N LEU A 176 -5.98 -9.49 10.44
CA LEU A 176 -7.26 -9.48 9.75
C LEU A 176 -7.23 -8.43 8.67
N HIS A 177 -7.60 -8.84 7.47
CA HIS A 177 -7.98 -7.91 6.41
C HIS A 177 -9.49 -7.90 6.32
N ILE A 178 -10.11 -6.77 6.66
CA ILE A 178 -11.56 -6.61 6.68
C ILE A 178 -11.94 -5.68 5.53
N ALA A 179 -12.64 -6.20 4.52
CA ALA A 179 -13.21 -5.40 3.45
C ALA A 179 -14.50 -4.76 3.94
N VAL A 180 -14.50 -3.44 4.10
CA VAL A 180 -15.62 -2.65 4.60
C VAL A 180 -16.11 -1.66 3.55
N VAL A 181 -17.42 -1.50 3.42
CA VAL A 181 -18.00 -0.39 2.65
C VAL A 181 -17.88 0.88 3.47
N LYS A 182 -17.24 1.90 2.90
CA LYS A 182 -17.21 3.24 3.46
C LYS A 182 -18.17 4.14 2.69
N PRO A 183 -18.88 5.06 3.38
CA PRO A 183 -19.75 6.00 2.69
C PRO A 183 -18.96 6.78 1.64
N ALA A 184 -19.61 7.05 0.50
CA ALA A 184 -19.07 7.97 -0.48
C ALA A 184 -18.90 9.34 0.19
N LEU A 185 -17.75 9.99 -0.05
CA LEU A 185 -17.54 11.35 0.43
C LEU A 185 -18.12 12.34 -0.58
N GLU A 186 -18.43 13.54 -0.10
CA GLU A 186 -18.76 14.64 -0.99
C GLU A 186 -17.57 14.93 -1.92
N LYS A 187 -17.88 15.14 -3.19
CA LYS A 187 -16.88 15.45 -4.19
C LYS A 187 -16.53 16.93 -4.10
N VAL A 188 -15.28 17.25 -4.38
CA VAL A 188 -14.85 18.63 -4.61
C VAL A 188 -15.70 19.26 -5.71
N GLN A 189 -16.20 20.47 -5.42
CA GLN A 189 -16.97 21.31 -6.35
C GLN A 189 -16.10 22.29 -7.14
N GLY A 190 -14.92 22.63 -6.62
CA GLY A 190 -13.98 23.50 -7.33
C GLY A 190 -13.35 22.86 -8.57
N ASP A 191 -12.68 23.69 -9.35
CA ASP A 191 -12.00 23.40 -10.62
C ASP A 191 -10.49 23.65 -10.56
N ALA A 192 -9.96 24.05 -9.41
CA ALA A 192 -8.55 24.38 -9.24
C ALA A 192 -7.64 23.20 -9.58
N VAL A 193 -6.42 23.52 -10.00
CA VAL A 193 -5.38 22.55 -10.30
C VAL A 193 -4.21 22.70 -9.34
N ALA A 194 -3.57 21.59 -8.98
CA ALA A 194 -2.37 21.61 -8.17
C ALA A 194 -1.31 20.65 -8.71
N ALA A 195 -0.06 20.90 -8.34
CA ALA A 195 1.05 20.01 -8.60
C ALA A 195 1.66 19.50 -7.30
N VAL A 196 2.25 18.30 -7.36
CA VAL A 196 2.90 17.62 -6.25
C VAL A 196 4.26 17.10 -6.71
N ASP A 197 5.32 17.60 -6.09
CA ASP A 197 6.67 17.11 -6.25
C ASP A 197 7.03 16.16 -5.08
N PRO A 198 7.16 14.84 -5.32
CA PRO A 198 7.68 13.93 -4.32
C PRO A 198 9.20 14.06 -4.21
N GLY A 199 9.69 14.30 -2.98
CA GLY A 199 11.13 14.36 -2.68
C GLY A 199 11.60 13.34 -1.64
N GLU A 200 12.91 13.26 -1.43
CA GLU A 200 13.49 12.39 -0.41
C GLU A 200 13.50 13.04 0.99
N VAL A 201 13.74 14.35 1.07
CA VAL A 201 13.79 15.09 2.34
C VAL A 201 12.44 15.72 2.66
N HIS A 202 11.81 16.35 1.68
CA HIS A 202 10.42 16.77 1.73
C HIS A 202 9.62 15.67 1.04
N ALA A 203 8.75 15.00 1.78
CA ALA A 203 8.08 13.82 1.27
C ALA A 203 7.15 14.16 0.11
N LEU A 204 6.46 15.31 0.22
CA LEU A 204 5.63 15.92 -0.81
C LEU A 204 5.75 17.44 -0.69
N THR A 205 5.91 18.11 -1.82
CA THR A 205 5.76 19.57 -1.95
C THR A 205 4.60 19.83 -2.89
N LEU A 206 3.59 20.56 -2.44
CA LEU A 206 2.38 20.86 -3.19
C LEU A 206 2.31 22.34 -3.55
N THR A 207 1.69 22.68 -4.67
CA THR A 207 1.31 24.06 -5.00
C THR A 207 0.15 24.11 -5.97
N ASP A 208 -0.70 25.13 -5.83
CA ASP A 208 -1.79 25.48 -6.76
C ASP A 208 -1.44 26.74 -7.58
N GLY A 209 -0.19 27.21 -7.49
CA GLY A 209 0.29 28.45 -8.12
C GLY A 209 0.06 29.72 -7.29
N ARG A 210 -0.73 29.65 -6.20
CA ARG A 210 -0.93 30.77 -5.26
C ARG A 210 -0.24 30.49 -3.93
N GLU A 211 -0.35 29.26 -3.44
CA GLU A 211 0.26 28.83 -2.19
C GLU A 211 1.07 27.56 -2.42
N ALA A 212 2.00 27.28 -1.49
CA ALA A 212 2.72 26.01 -1.47
C ALA A 212 2.73 25.38 -0.08
N LEU A 213 2.67 24.05 -0.04
CA LEU A 213 2.77 23.25 1.17
C LEU A 213 3.96 22.30 1.05
N ILE A 214 4.90 22.39 1.98
CA ILE A 214 6.01 21.46 2.12
C ILE A 214 5.76 20.53 3.30
N ILE A 215 5.59 19.23 3.00
CA ILE A 215 5.42 18.18 4.02
C ILE A 215 6.75 17.50 4.29
N ASN A 216 7.22 17.62 5.53
CA ASN A 216 8.54 17.13 5.93
C ASN A 216 8.63 15.59 5.96
N GLY A 217 9.63 15.01 5.26
CA GLY A 217 9.90 13.57 5.20
C GLY A 217 11.03 13.07 6.13
N ARG A 218 11.65 13.95 6.94
CA ARG A 218 12.80 13.58 7.80
C ARG A 218 12.46 12.50 8.82
N HIS A 219 11.22 12.47 9.33
CA HIS A 219 10.78 11.41 10.24
C HIS A 219 10.80 10.05 9.53
N LEU A 220 10.22 9.95 8.33
CA LEU A 220 10.23 8.74 7.51
C LEU A 220 11.66 8.28 7.20
N ARG A 221 12.55 9.21 6.85
CA ARG A 221 13.98 8.95 6.67
C ARG A 221 14.64 8.40 7.94
N SER A 222 14.30 8.93 9.12
CA SER A 222 14.79 8.44 10.41
C SER A 222 14.33 7.01 10.68
N LEU A 223 13.07 6.67 10.38
CA LEU A 223 12.53 5.31 10.50
C LEU A 223 13.25 4.32 9.58
N HIS A 224 13.50 4.68 8.31
CA HIS A 224 14.29 3.85 7.40
C HIS A 224 15.72 3.64 7.91
N ARG A 225 16.36 4.69 8.44
CA ARG A 225 17.69 4.59 9.05
C ARG A 225 17.69 3.65 10.27
N LEU A 226 16.71 3.76 11.16
CA LEU A 226 16.56 2.86 12.32
C LEU A 226 16.37 1.41 11.86
N ARG A 227 15.48 1.18 10.87
CA ARG A 227 15.27 -0.13 10.26
C ARG A 227 16.59 -0.74 9.78
N ASN A 228 17.37 0.00 8.99
CA ASN A 228 18.61 -0.50 8.41
C ASN A 228 19.67 -0.83 9.48
N LYS A 229 19.87 0.07 10.44
CA LYS A 229 20.82 -0.14 11.55
C LYS A 229 20.46 -1.38 12.36
N THR A 230 19.19 -1.53 12.73
CA THR A 230 18.73 -2.66 13.54
C THR A 230 18.76 -3.97 12.75
N LEU A 231 18.38 -3.96 11.47
CA LEU A 231 18.48 -5.15 10.61
C LEU A 231 19.92 -5.62 10.44
N ARG A 232 20.89 -4.71 10.33
CA ARG A 232 22.32 -5.05 10.31
C ARG A 232 22.73 -5.77 11.60
N LYS A 233 22.28 -5.30 12.77
CA LYS A 233 22.54 -5.97 14.06
C LYS A 233 21.94 -7.38 14.08
N PHE A 234 20.69 -7.54 13.67
CA PHE A 234 20.06 -8.87 13.58
C PHE A 234 20.79 -9.78 12.59
N GLN A 235 21.19 -9.29 11.43
CA GLN A 235 21.91 -10.08 10.43
C GLN A 235 23.24 -10.60 10.99
N LYS A 236 24.03 -9.74 11.65
CA LYS A 236 25.29 -10.11 12.32
C LYS A 236 25.08 -11.11 13.46
N ALA A 237 24.00 -10.98 14.22
CA ALA A 237 23.68 -11.93 15.29
C ALA A 237 23.23 -13.29 14.73
N ILE A 238 22.40 -13.30 13.69
CA ILE A 238 21.86 -14.51 13.05
C ILE A 238 22.95 -15.29 12.32
N SER A 239 23.93 -14.61 11.69
CA SER A 239 25.03 -15.30 10.99
C SER A 239 25.90 -16.14 11.94
N ARG A 240 25.94 -15.79 13.23
CA ARG A 240 26.66 -16.51 14.29
C ARG A 240 25.85 -17.64 14.93
N THR A 241 24.73 -18.04 14.32
CA THR A 241 23.86 -19.10 14.85
C THR A 241 23.71 -20.26 13.87
N LYS A 242 23.67 -21.49 14.41
CA LYS A 242 23.35 -22.70 13.63
C LYS A 242 21.88 -22.69 13.19
N LYS A 243 21.60 -23.15 11.97
CA LYS A 243 20.23 -23.34 11.46
C LYS A 243 19.49 -24.31 12.39
N GLY A 244 18.22 -24.03 12.69
CA GLY A 244 17.42 -24.83 13.63
C GLY A 244 17.64 -24.54 15.12
N SER A 245 18.74 -23.88 15.51
CA SER A 245 19.01 -23.62 16.94
C SER A 245 17.94 -22.74 17.60
N ASN A 246 17.68 -23.00 18.90
CA ASN A 246 16.77 -22.19 19.70
C ASN A 246 17.16 -20.71 19.72
N ARG A 247 18.47 -20.41 19.76
CA ARG A 247 19.00 -19.04 19.67
C ARG A 247 18.59 -18.37 18.36
N ARG A 248 18.74 -19.07 17.21
CA ARG A 248 18.32 -18.54 15.90
C ARG A 248 16.82 -18.27 15.85
N ARG A 249 16.00 -19.19 16.37
CA ARG A 249 14.54 -19.03 16.44
C ARG A 249 14.13 -17.80 17.25
N LYS A 250 14.74 -17.59 18.43
CA LYS A 250 14.50 -16.40 19.27
C LYS A 250 14.91 -15.09 18.55
N LEU A 251 16.06 -15.08 17.89
CA LEU A 251 16.53 -13.91 17.11
C LEU A 251 15.61 -13.59 15.92
N LEU A 252 15.17 -14.60 15.18
CA LEU A 252 14.23 -14.41 14.07
C LEU A 252 12.89 -13.85 14.56
N ALA A 253 12.35 -14.40 15.66
CA ALA A 253 11.13 -13.88 16.25
C ALA A 253 11.27 -12.41 16.69
N ALA A 254 12.40 -12.04 17.31
CA ALA A 254 12.69 -10.65 17.69
C ALA A 254 12.83 -9.73 16.46
N LYS A 255 13.54 -10.19 15.42
CA LYS A 255 13.67 -9.47 14.15
C LYS A 255 12.31 -9.20 13.53
N TYR A 256 11.42 -10.19 13.48
CA TYR A 256 10.09 -10.03 12.90
C TYR A 256 9.17 -9.13 13.74
N ARG A 257 9.25 -9.18 15.08
CA ARG A 257 8.56 -8.21 15.95
C ARG A 257 9.01 -6.77 15.66
N PHE A 258 10.32 -6.55 15.56
CA PHE A 258 10.87 -5.25 15.19
C PHE A 258 10.40 -4.79 13.81
N LEU A 259 10.44 -5.68 12.81
CA LEU A 259 9.99 -5.38 11.45
C LEU A 259 8.51 -5.00 11.38
N ASN A 260 7.64 -5.71 12.11
CA ASN A 260 6.22 -5.36 12.17
C ASN A 260 5.99 -4.01 12.84
N TRP A 261 6.71 -3.71 13.92
CA TRP A 261 6.62 -2.42 14.60
C TRP A 261 7.09 -1.27 13.69
N ILE A 262 8.28 -1.38 13.09
CA ILE A 262 8.84 -0.29 12.28
C ILE A 262 8.04 -0.05 11.01
N GLU A 263 7.47 -1.10 10.41
CA GLU A 263 6.60 -0.95 9.24
C GLU A 263 5.25 -0.35 9.57
N ALA A 264 4.68 -0.64 10.74
CA ALA A 264 3.49 0.05 11.20
C ALA A 264 3.76 1.56 11.37
N GLN A 265 4.92 1.94 11.92
CA GLN A 265 5.33 3.34 12.06
C GLN A 265 5.54 4.02 10.70
N ILE A 266 6.23 3.35 9.77
CA ILE A 266 6.42 3.83 8.40
C ILE A 266 5.06 4.03 7.72
N SER A 267 4.20 3.02 7.76
CA SER A 267 2.88 3.07 7.14
C SER A 267 2.01 4.17 7.74
N HIS A 268 2.02 4.34 9.07
CA HIS A 268 1.30 5.42 9.73
C HIS A 268 1.80 6.79 9.24
N THR A 269 3.11 7.00 9.21
CA THR A 269 3.73 8.24 8.71
C THR A 269 3.34 8.54 7.27
N GLU A 270 3.39 7.54 6.38
CA GLU A 270 3.00 7.69 4.97
C GLU A 270 1.51 8.03 4.83
N HIS A 271 0.64 7.41 5.63
CA HIS A 271 -0.78 7.77 5.67
C HIS A 271 -1.00 9.18 6.23
N THR A 272 -0.25 9.63 7.24
CA THR A 272 -0.36 11.00 7.75
C THR A 272 0.06 12.01 6.69
N ILE A 273 1.23 11.83 6.05
CA ILE A 273 1.73 12.69 4.98
C ILE A 273 0.71 12.83 3.85
N THR A 274 0.22 11.70 3.34
CA THR A 274 -0.73 11.71 2.21
C THR A 274 -2.13 12.16 2.61
N LYS A 275 -2.49 12.14 3.90
CA LYS A 275 -3.76 12.69 4.39
C LYS A 275 -3.67 14.21 4.43
N MET A 276 -2.60 14.76 4.99
CA MET A 276 -2.34 16.21 4.98
C MET A 276 -2.33 16.78 3.55
N ALA A 277 -1.69 16.08 2.61
CA ALA A 277 -1.70 16.46 1.20
C ALA A 277 -3.11 16.46 0.58
N ALA A 278 -3.91 15.42 0.86
CA ALA A 278 -5.28 15.34 0.34
C ALA A 278 -6.21 16.40 0.97
N ASP A 279 -6.03 16.69 2.26
CA ASP A 279 -6.80 17.71 2.98
C ASP A 279 -6.47 19.11 2.43
N TRP A 280 -5.19 19.40 2.21
CA TRP A 280 -4.76 20.65 1.59
C TRP A 280 -5.38 20.87 0.20
N CYS A 281 -5.47 19.82 -0.63
CA CYS A 281 -6.14 19.88 -1.93
C CYS A 281 -7.66 20.09 -1.79
N LEU A 282 -8.30 19.45 -0.80
CA LEU A 282 -9.73 19.56 -0.55
C LEU A 282 -10.12 20.97 -0.12
N GLU A 283 -9.37 21.55 0.83
CA GLU A 283 -9.57 22.92 1.33
C GLU A 283 -9.49 23.98 0.22
N ARG A 284 -8.67 23.73 -0.82
CA ARG A 284 -8.47 24.62 -1.97
C ARG A 284 -9.37 24.30 -3.16
N GLY A 285 -10.31 23.36 -3.02
CA GLY A 285 -11.21 22.99 -4.10
C GLY A 285 -10.50 22.42 -5.33
N VAL A 286 -9.36 21.75 -5.15
CA VAL A 286 -8.55 21.21 -6.26
C VAL A 286 -9.26 20.02 -6.90
N LYS A 287 -9.52 20.09 -8.20
CA LYS A 287 -10.15 19.02 -8.98
C LYS A 287 -9.16 18.05 -9.58
N LYS A 288 -7.99 18.55 -9.99
CA LYS A 288 -6.95 17.78 -10.65
C LYS A 288 -5.59 18.08 -10.04
N VAL A 289 -4.86 17.01 -9.72
CA VAL A 289 -3.53 17.06 -9.13
C VAL A 289 -2.56 16.40 -10.09
N TYR A 290 -1.46 17.07 -10.39
CA TYR A 290 -0.38 16.55 -11.21
C TYR A 290 0.79 16.13 -10.33
N ILE A 291 1.30 14.91 -10.49
CA ILE A 291 2.43 14.41 -9.72
C ILE A 291 3.67 14.21 -10.59
N GLY A 292 4.78 14.74 -10.12
CA GLY A 292 6.11 14.53 -10.70
C GLY A 292 6.53 13.07 -10.67
N ASN A 293 7.22 12.61 -11.72
CA ASN A 293 7.72 11.25 -11.81
C ASN A 293 9.24 11.18 -11.60
N PRO A 294 9.71 10.90 -10.38
CA PRO A 294 11.15 10.81 -10.10
C PRO A 294 11.76 9.45 -10.45
N GLN A 295 11.10 8.62 -11.27
CA GLN A 295 11.56 7.26 -11.57
C GLN A 295 12.99 7.24 -12.14
N GLY A 296 13.34 8.17 -13.03
CA GLY A 296 14.69 8.26 -13.60
C GLY A 296 15.80 8.54 -12.57
N VAL A 297 15.47 9.11 -11.40
CA VAL A 297 16.45 9.35 -10.32
C VAL A 297 16.87 8.02 -9.64
N ARG A 298 16.04 6.98 -9.71
CA ARG A 298 16.35 5.68 -9.10
C ARG A 298 17.31 4.82 -9.91
N GLU A 299 17.38 5.09 -11.20
CA GLU A 299 18.12 4.26 -12.17
C GLU A 299 19.60 4.66 -12.26
N GLN A 300 19.96 5.81 -11.69
CA GLN A 300 21.35 6.28 -11.67
C GLN A 300 22.15 5.60 -10.55
N ASP A 301 23.28 4.99 -10.91
CA ASP A 301 24.25 4.50 -9.95
C ASP A 301 25.10 5.67 -9.43
N CYS A 302 24.78 6.15 -8.22
CA CYS A 302 25.51 7.21 -7.53
C CYS A 302 26.17 6.69 -6.25
N GLY A 303 26.48 5.39 -6.21
CA GLY A 303 27.17 4.74 -5.10
C GLY A 303 26.25 4.18 -4.01
N ARG A 304 26.81 3.26 -3.21
CA ARG A 304 26.09 2.39 -2.26
C ARG A 304 25.10 3.12 -1.33
N TYR A 305 25.49 4.27 -0.78
CA TYR A 305 24.64 5.02 0.16
C TYR A 305 23.51 5.74 -0.54
N HIS A 306 23.74 6.28 -1.74
CA HIS A 306 22.70 6.91 -2.55
C HIS A 306 21.70 5.86 -3.03
N ASN A 307 22.19 4.76 -3.61
CA ASN A 307 21.34 3.70 -4.15
C ASN A 307 20.49 3.04 -3.06
N GLN A 308 21.04 2.86 -1.84
CA GLN A 308 20.24 2.40 -0.70
C GLN A 308 19.11 3.38 -0.36
N ARG A 309 19.37 4.70 -0.41
CA ARG A 309 18.34 5.71 -0.14
C ARG A 309 17.27 5.71 -1.22
N MET A 310 17.66 5.70 -2.49
CA MET A 310 16.73 5.69 -3.63
C MET A 310 15.90 4.41 -3.69
N GLY A 311 16.50 3.24 -3.45
CA GLY A 311 15.78 1.97 -3.38
C GLY A 311 14.80 1.88 -2.20
N GLN A 312 15.00 2.68 -1.16
CA GLN A 312 14.10 2.75 0.01
C GLN A 312 13.11 3.90 -0.05
N TRP A 313 13.25 4.80 -1.02
CA TRP A 313 12.37 5.92 -1.18
C TRP A 313 10.95 5.44 -1.46
N SER A 314 9.98 5.90 -0.68
CA SER A 314 8.60 5.43 -0.74
C SER A 314 7.72 6.21 -1.72
N PHE A 315 8.29 6.95 -2.69
CA PHE A 315 7.53 7.75 -3.66
C PHE A 315 6.34 6.99 -4.27
N GLY A 316 6.55 5.78 -4.81
CA GLY A 316 5.46 5.02 -5.43
C GLY A 316 4.34 4.67 -4.44
N ARG A 317 4.71 4.37 -3.18
CA ARG A 317 3.73 4.10 -2.11
C ARG A 317 3.01 5.37 -1.67
N LEU A 318 3.70 6.51 -1.56
CA LEU A 318 3.08 7.81 -1.28
C LEU A 318 2.11 8.21 -2.40
N ARG A 319 2.48 7.99 -3.66
CA ARG A 319 1.60 8.21 -4.81
C ARG A 319 0.35 7.34 -4.72
N ASP A 320 0.49 6.02 -4.56
CA ASP A 320 -0.67 5.12 -4.48
C ASP A 320 -1.58 5.47 -3.29
N LEU A 321 -0.98 5.88 -2.15
CA LEU A 321 -1.71 6.33 -0.97
C LEU A 321 -2.42 7.68 -1.17
N LEU A 322 -1.81 8.59 -1.92
CA LEU A 322 -2.41 9.88 -2.27
C LEU A 322 -3.55 9.68 -3.28
N GLU A 323 -3.32 8.88 -4.32
CA GLU A 323 -4.28 8.59 -5.39
C GLU A 323 -5.61 8.07 -4.83
N TYR A 324 -5.57 7.05 -3.97
CA TYR A 324 -6.82 6.50 -3.43
C TYR A 324 -7.56 7.52 -2.56
N LYS A 325 -6.86 8.39 -1.84
CA LYS A 325 -7.49 9.42 -0.99
C LYS A 325 -8.14 10.50 -1.83
N LEU A 326 -7.42 11.03 -2.81
CA LEU A 326 -7.91 12.03 -3.75
C LEU A 326 -9.13 11.50 -4.51
N LYS A 327 -9.06 10.24 -4.98
CA LYS A 327 -10.17 9.60 -5.69
C LYS A 327 -11.47 9.56 -4.87
N ARG A 328 -11.39 9.40 -3.55
CA ARG A 328 -12.59 9.41 -2.68
C ARG A 328 -13.30 10.77 -2.64
N TYR A 329 -12.55 11.85 -2.87
CA TYR A 329 -13.09 13.22 -2.99
C TYR A 329 -13.39 13.59 -4.45
N GLY A 330 -13.30 12.64 -5.38
CA GLY A 330 -13.49 12.90 -6.81
C GLY A 330 -12.38 13.74 -7.46
N ILE A 331 -11.20 13.79 -6.83
CA ILE A 331 -10.01 14.49 -7.33
C ILE A 331 -9.16 13.51 -8.15
N THR A 332 -8.76 13.90 -9.36
CA THR A 332 -7.94 13.07 -10.25
C THR A 332 -6.45 13.31 -10.00
N LEU A 333 -5.65 12.25 -9.90
CA LEU A 333 -4.19 12.33 -9.84
C LEU A 333 -3.59 11.88 -11.16
N GLU A 334 -2.92 12.78 -11.87
CA GLU A 334 -2.28 12.52 -13.16
C GLU A 334 -0.76 12.57 -13.03
N LYS A 335 -0.08 11.59 -13.61
CA LYS A 335 1.37 11.50 -13.61
C LYS A 335 1.92 12.32 -14.77
N ILE A 336 2.86 13.23 -14.50
CA ILE A 336 3.56 13.99 -15.53
C ILE A 336 5.01 13.53 -15.61
N GLU A 337 5.50 13.40 -16.85
CA GLU A 337 6.93 13.26 -17.09
C GLU A 337 7.59 14.63 -17.00
N GLU A 338 8.48 14.77 -16.01
CA GLU A 338 9.22 16.00 -15.79
C GLU A 338 10.72 15.75 -15.95
N ARG A 339 11.39 16.66 -16.66
CA ARG A 339 12.85 16.78 -16.68
C ARG A 339 13.22 18.23 -16.44
N GLY A 340 14.13 18.46 -15.50
CA GLY A 340 14.68 19.80 -15.25
C GLY A 340 13.75 20.79 -14.53
N THR A 341 12.62 20.36 -13.97
CA THR A 341 11.68 21.22 -13.21
C THR A 341 12.36 21.94 -12.05
N SER A 342 13.21 21.24 -11.30
CA SER A 342 13.97 21.80 -10.17
C SER A 342 15.18 22.68 -10.57
N GLY A 343 15.56 22.72 -11.85
CA GLY A 343 16.70 23.48 -12.37
C GLY A 343 16.32 24.66 -13.28
N THR A 344 15.09 24.68 -13.79
CA THR A 344 14.62 25.71 -14.72
C THR A 344 14.16 26.95 -13.96
N CYS A 345 14.71 28.12 -14.32
CA CYS A 345 14.44 29.37 -13.64
C CYS A 345 12.99 29.82 -13.92
N PRO A 346 12.20 30.16 -12.88
CA PRO A 346 10.84 30.66 -13.09
C PRO A 346 10.80 32.05 -13.75
N LEU A 347 11.83 32.88 -13.60
CA LEU A 347 11.83 34.20 -14.22
C LEU A 347 12.29 34.14 -15.69
N CYS A 348 13.46 33.58 -15.97
CA CYS A 348 14.05 33.64 -17.32
C CYS A 348 13.93 32.35 -18.14
N GLY A 349 13.33 31.28 -17.61
CA GLY A 349 13.16 30.01 -18.34
C GLY A 349 14.45 29.22 -18.62
N LYS A 350 15.63 29.76 -18.28
CA LYS A 350 16.92 29.08 -18.51
C LYS A 350 17.16 27.99 -17.45
N TYR A 351 17.71 26.86 -17.89
CA TYR A 351 18.12 25.78 -17.00
C TYR A 351 19.46 26.10 -16.32
N THR A 352 19.57 25.81 -15.03
CA THR A 352 20.83 25.89 -14.29
C THR A 352 20.95 24.70 -13.35
N LYS A 353 22.09 24.00 -13.39
CA LYS A 353 22.40 22.92 -12.46
C LYS A 353 22.51 23.47 -11.03
N GLN A 354 21.65 22.99 -10.14
CA GLN A 354 21.59 23.46 -8.76
C GLN A 354 22.47 22.60 -7.84
N THR A 355 23.20 23.23 -6.93
CA THR A 355 24.02 22.55 -5.89
C THR A 355 23.39 22.64 -4.49
N GLY A 356 22.59 23.67 -4.23
CA GLY A 356 21.95 23.93 -2.93
C GLY A 356 20.45 23.64 -2.89
N ARG A 357 19.84 23.83 -1.70
CA ARG A 357 18.38 23.78 -1.51
C ARG A 357 17.69 25.08 -1.88
N ILE A 358 18.38 26.19 -1.72
CA ILE A 358 17.91 27.49 -2.21
C ILE A 358 18.30 27.57 -3.67
N TYR A 359 17.30 27.83 -4.52
CA TYR A 359 17.52 27.99 -5.95
C TYR A 359 18.35 29.24 -6.22
N ARG A 360 19.29 29.13 -7.15
CA ARG A 360 20.07 30.25 -7.69
C ARG A 360 20.12 30.12 -9.21
N CYS A 361 19.65 31.14 -9.91
CA CYS A 361 19.75 31.21 -11.36
C CYS A 361 21.22 31.43 -11.76
N GLY A 362 21.70 30.66 -12.73
CA GLY A 362 23.04 30.82 -13.29
C GLY A 362 23.14 31.94 -14.33
N ASN A 363 22.01 32.48 -14.78
CA ASN A 363 22.00 33.63 -15.67
C ASN A 363 22.27 34.92 -14.87
N LYS A 364 23.43 35.54 -15.11
CA LYS A 364 23.86 36.77 -14.44
C LYS A 364 22.88 37.92 -14.63
N GLU A 365 22.23 38.02 -15.79
CA GLU A 365 21.23 39.05 -16.09
C GLU A 365 19.91 38.85 -15.31
N CYS A 366 19.61 37.61 -14.91
CA CYS A 366 18.37 37.31 -14.20
C CYS A 366 18.51 37.49 -12.68
N GLY A 367 19.64 37.05 -12.10
CA GLY A 367 19.92 37.16 -10.66
C GLY A 367 18.97 36.42 -9.71
N PHE A 368 17.94 35.71 -10.21
CA PHE A 368 16.88 35.14 -9.38
C PHE A 368 17.39 34.12 -8.36
N SER A 369 17.03 34.31 -7.09
CA SER A 369 17.37 33.39 -6.01
C SER A 369 16.41 33.52 -4.81
N GLY A 370 16.59 32.68 -3.78
CA GLY A 370 15.93 32.83 -2.47
C GLY A 370 14.80 31.84 -2.18
N ILE A 371 14.26 31.18 -3.21
CA ILE A 371 13.18 30.19 -3.04
C ILE A 371 13.73 28.77 -2.87
N HIS A 372 13.05 27.95 -2.06
CA HIS A 372 13.39 26.55 -1.90
C HIS A 372 13.15 25.77 -3.21
N ARG A 373 14.14 24.99 -3.64
CA ARG A 373 14.16 24.25 -4.91
C ARG A 373 12.97 23.32 -5.09
N ASP A 374 12.50 22.68 -4.03
CA ASP A 374 11.33 21.78 -4.13
C ASP A 374 10.03 22.57 -4.45
N VAL A 375 9.94 23.85 -4.09
CA VAL A 375 8.85 24.73 -4.53
C VAL A 375 9.01 25.07 -6.01
N ILE A 376 10.25 25.32 -6.46
CA ILE A 376 10.56 25.51 -7.89
C ILE A 376 10.22 24.25 -8.71
N GLY A 377 10.50 23.06 -8.16
CA GLY A 377 10.11 21.78 -8.74
C GLY A 377 8.60 21.67 -8.90
N ALA A 378 7.85 21.84 -7.80
CA ALA A 378 6.39 21.75 -7.82
C ALA A 378 5.74 22.79 -8.76
N THR A 379 6.19 24.04 -8.74
CA THR A 379 5.70 25.08 -9.66
C THR A 379 6.04 24.77 -11.12
N GLY A 380 7.21 24.17 -11.38
CA GLY A 380 7.57 23.71 -12.70
C GLY A 380 6.71 22.56 -13.23
N ILE A 381 6.32 21.63 -12.35
CA ILE A 381 5.35 20.58 -12.71
C ILE A 381 4.01 21.21 -13.09
N LEU A 382 3.52 22.16 -12.28
CA LEU A 382 2.25 22.84 -12.54
C LEU A 382 2.27 23.57 -13.89
N ASP A 383 3.37 24.27 -14.16
CA ASP A 383 3.55 25.02 -15.40
C ASP A 383 3.59 24.11 -16.63
N ILE A 384 4.31 22.98 -16.58
CA ILE A 384 4.26 21.97 -17.65
C ILE A 384 2.83 21.43 -17.81
N ALA A 385 2.15 21.16 -16.70
CA ALA A 385 0.80 20.59 -16.74
C ALA A 385 -0.22 21.50 -17.43
N VAL A 386 -0.10 22.81 -17.22
CA VAL A 386 -1.04 23.82 -17.74
C VAL A 386 -0.60 24.31 -19.12
N ASN A 387 0.70 24.55 -19.32
CA ASN A 387 1.24 25.24 -20.51
C ASN A 387 2.01 24.32 -21.46
N SER A 388 2.18 23.03 -21.14
CA SER A 388 2.99 22.05 -21.90
C SER A 388 4.48 22.39 -22.07
N ARG A 389 4.96 23.48 -21.48
CA ARG A 389 6.35 23.95 -21.53
C ARG A 389 6.68 24.80 -20.31
N PHE A 390 7.97 25.05 -20.09
CA PHE A 390 8.39 26.07 -19.13
C PHE A 390 8.14 27.47 -19.68
N THR A 391 7.34 28.25 -18.97
CA THR A 391 7.11 29.65 -19.29
C THR A 391 8.14 30.54 -18.58
N SER A 392 8.47 31.68 -19.19
CA SER A 392 9.24 32.74 -18.52
C SER A 392 8.26 33.61 -17.72
N GLY A 393 8.68 34.12 -16.56
CA GLY A 393 7.81 34.89 -15.67
C GLY A 393 6.75 34.07 -14.95
N ARG A 394 7.04 32.80 -14.64
CA ARG A 394 6.10 31.90 -13.95
C ARG A 394 5.65 32.49 -12.62
N LYS A 395 4.34 32.46 -12.37
CA LYS A 395 3.81 32.85 -11.06
C LYS A 395 4.34 31.88 -10.00
N LEU A 396 4.92 32.46 -8.96
CA LEU A 396 5.40 31.74 -7.78
C LEU A 396 4.36 31.88 -6.67
N PRO A 397 4.27 30.88 -5.77
CA PRO A 397 3.36 30.96 -4.65
C PRO A 397 3.73 32.13 -3.74
N GLU A 398 2.72 32.88 -3.32
CA GLU A 398 2.82 34.04 -2.43
C GLU A 398 3.17 33.59 -1.01
N THR A 399 2.69 32.42 -0.59
CA THR A 399 2.96 31.84 0.73
C THR A 399 3.49 30.42 0.62
N VAL A 400 4.42 30.06 1.53
CA VAL A 400 4.96 28.71 1.64
C VAL A 400 4.82 28.21 3.08
N SER A 401 3.94 27.25 3.28
CA SER A 401 3.70 26.61 4.56
C SER A 401 4.58 25.36 4.73
N TYR A 402 5.18 25.22 5.92
CA TYR A 402 5.99 24.06 6.26
C TYR A 402 5.32 23.26 7.38
N VAL A 403 5.03 21.99 7.11
CA VAL A 403 4.35 21.12 8.08
C VAL A 403 5.17 19.88 8.38
N ARG A 404 5.11 19.45 9.64
CA ARG A 404 5.68 18.18 10.10
C ARG A 404 4.53 17.22 10.36
N PRO A 405 4.59 15.98 9.85
CA PRO A 405 3.53 15.01 10.12
C PRO A 405 3.47 14.72 11.62
N ALA A 406 2.31 14.94 12.23
CA ALA A 406 2.05 14.54 13.61
C ALA A 406 1.96 13.01 13.66
N VAL A 407 3.04 12.37 14.10
CA VAL A 407 3.09 10.92 14.27
C VAL A 407 2.59 10.62 15.66
N LEU A 408 1.45 9.94 15.77
CA LEU A 408 0.95 9.49 17.07
C LEU A 408 1.97 8.52 17.64
N THR A 409 2.60 8.92 18.75
CA THR A 409 3.41 8.00 19.55
C THR A 409 2.48 6.87 20.00
N PRO A 410 2.84 5.58 19.85
CA PRO A 410 2.04 4.52 20.43
C PRO A 410 1.87 4.81 21.92
N MET A 411 0.63 4.78 22.43
CA MET A 411 0.36 5.02 23.85
C MET A 411 1.31 4.19 24.71
N PRO A 412 1.93 4.76 25.76
CA PRO A 412 2.82 4.06 26.67
C PRO A 412 2.03 3.07 27.55
N GLY A 413 1.59 1.97 26.96
CA GLY A 413 1.01 0.80 27.64
C GLY A 413 1.83 -0.48 27.43
N HIS A 414 2.84 -0.46 26.55
CA HIS A 414 3.79 -1.56 26.41
C HIS A 414 4.99 -1.32 27.32
N LYS A 415 4.87 -1.75 28.59
CA LYS A 415 6.05 -2.13 29.37
C LYS A 415 6.73 -3.28 28.63
N THR A 416 7.61 -2.97 27.68
CA THR A 416 8.68 -3.90 27.33
C THR A 416 9.48 -4.08 28.59
N LYS A 417 9.30 -5.21 29.30
CA LYS A 417 10.27 -5.65 30.29
C LYS A 417 11.64 -5.52 29.63
N LYS A 418 12.48 -4.61 30.14
CA LYS A 418 13.89 -4.56 29.79
C LYS A 418 14.40 -5.98 30.00
N ALA A 419 14.81 -6.64 28.93
CA ALA A 419 15.58 -7.86 29.07
C ALA A 419 16.93 -7.41 29.64
N ALA A 420 17.19 -7.80 30.89
CA ALA A 420 18.54 -7.89 31.43
C ALA A 420 19.38 -8.86 30.57
#